data_AF-A0A2R6P030-F1
#
_entry.id   AF-A0A2R6P030-F1
#
_cell.length_a   1.000
_cell.length_b   1.000
_cell.length_c   1.000
_cell.angle_alpha   90.00
_cell.angle_beta   90.00
_cell.angle_gamma   90.00
#
_symmetry.space_group_name_H-M   'P 1'
#
loop_
_entity.id
_entity.type
_entity.pdbx_description
1 polymer ?
#
loop_
_entity_poly.entity_id
_entity_poly.type
_entity_poly.pdbx_seq_one_letter_code
_entity_poly.pdbx_strand_id
1 'polypeptide(L)'
;MGDRYLLILTPPDILEDPAIVVHDIFEPSRRWMFQLPPLVQGMVGGGPPGEGGEGISIRRMQFISEPGATWRPSTMLPPFYVARRERLIVFVMNVIFDHRQPMVSLTVSTLSSRLLACIEAVEPPIEGVDRRVMWQDWGDKNCRMGYWPSRWDGGWPCVTYGTKYACLEENRVTIYDFNQPAVRHGASRNGDHEGSSSTEYVMHSTDLETGFFDKPVVTSLPYRKMVTCIGTDEADYVMISEDSFVIVQASPWISDVSAPRSELEDLAFSQAVHKDGDDQTLVINAIQNARKRYIQPLQVSTE
;
A
#
# COMPACT_ATOMS: atom_id res chain seq x y z
N MET A 1 -22.38 15.93 -1.58
CA MET A 1 -21.08 16.43 -2.07
C MET A 1 -20.02 15.75 -1.23
N GLY A 2 -18.95 15.23 -1.83
CA GLY A 2 -17.85 14.62 -1.08
C GLY A 2 -16.66 15.57 -1.13
N ASP A 3 -16.10 15.89 0.03
CA ASP A 3 -14.95 16.76 0.15
C ASP A 3 -13.73 16.13 -0.55
N ARG A 4 -12.90 16.97 -1.16
CA ARG A 4 -11.74 16.56 -1.97
C ARG A 4 -10.48 17.18 -1.41
N TYR A 5 -9.55 16.32 -0.98
CA TYR A 5 -8.26 16.74 -0.44
C TYR A 5 -7.14 16.27 -1.36
N LEU A 6 -6.18 17.14 -1.61
CA LEU A 6 -4.86 16.74 -2.09
C LEU A 6 -3.95 16.61 -0.86
N LEU A 7 -3.39 15.42 -0.67
CA LEU A 7 -2.46 15.15 0.42
C LEU A 7 -1.04 15.13 -0.14
N ILE A 8 -0.19 16.01 0.38
CA ILE A 8 1.24 16.02 0.11
C ILE A 8 1.92 15.72 1.43
N LEU A 9 2.58 14.58 1.53
CA LEU A 9 3.47 14.30 2.65
C LEU A 9 4.79 15.03 2.39
N THR A 10 5.11 15.99 3.26
CA THR A 10 6.37 16.70 3.19
C THR A 10 7.42 15.92 3.97
N PRO A 11 8.62 15.68 3.40
CA PRO A 11 9.74 15.18 4.19
C PRO A 11 9.99 16.13 5.38
N PRO A 12 10.48 15.61 6.51
CA PRO A 12 10.98 16.44 7.59
C PRO A 12 12.09 17.31 7.03
N ASP A 13 11.99 18.61 7.23
CA ASP A 13 13.18 19.45 7.22
C ASP A 13 14.03 19.08 8.44
N ILE A 14 15.33 19.46 8.44
CA ILE A 14 16.30 19.14 9.50
C ILE A 14 15.81 19.49 10.94
N LEU A 15 14.74 20.26 11.07
CA LEU A 15 14.17 20.72 12.34
C LEU A 15 12.66 20.43 12.53
N GLU A 16 11.97 19.78 11.59
CA GLU A 16 10.52 19.54 11.68
C GLU A 16 10.19 18.06 11.46
N ASP A 17 9.27 17.51 12.27
CA ASP A 17 8.72 16.18 12.03
C ASP A 17 7.94 16.11 10.70
N PRO A 18 7.82 14.93 10.06
CA PRO A 18 7.05 14.79 8.84
C PRO A 18 5.60 15.25 9.05
N ALA A 19 5.12 16.08 8.11
CA ALA A 19 3.77 16.62 8.13
C ALA A 19 2.99 16.18 6.89
N ILE A 20 1.68 16.05 7.04
CA ILE A 20 0.76 15.99 5.91
C ILE A 20 0.33 17.42 5.63
N VAL A 21 0.73 17.93 4.47
CA VAL A 21 0.19 19.15 3.90
C VAL A 21 -1.10 18.81 3.16
N VAL A 22 -2.19 19.46 3.57
CA VAL A 22 -3.51 19.28 3.01
C VAL A 22 -3.86 20.51 2.18
N HIS A 23 -4.08 20.31 0.89
CA HIS A 23 -4.63 21.37 0.03
C HIS A 23 -6.10 21.06 -0.26
N ASP A 24 -6.96 22.01 0.10
CA ASP A 24 -8.39 21.96 -0.23
C ASP A 24 -8.57 22.31 -1.71
N ILE A 25 -9.08 21.37 -2.51
CA ILE A 25 -9.35 21.62 -3.93
C ILE A 25 -10.75 22.24 -4.05
N PHE A 26 -10.83 23.57 -3.89
CA PHE A 26 -12.10 24.30 -3.92
C PHE A 26 -12.68 24.56 -5.33
N GLU A 27 -11.91 24.37 -6.40
CA GLU A 27 -12.44 24.50 -7.77
C GLU A 27 -12.62 23.13 -8.45
N PRO A 28 -13.82 22.82 -8.98
CA PRO A 28 -14.03 21.68 -9.86
C PRO A 28 -13.46 22.00 -11.25
N SER A 29 -12.17 22.35 -11.33
CA SER A 29 -11.44 22.15 -12.58
C SER A 29 -11.49 20.64 -12.87
N ARG A 30 -11.95 20.28 -14.07
CA ARG A 30 -12.37 18.92 -14.46
C ARG A 30 -11.24 17.86 -14.48
N ARG A 31 -10.19 17.97 -13.66
CA ARG A 31 -9.03 17.07 -13.72
C ARG A 31 -8.41 16.58 -12.42
N TRP A 32 -8.88 16.97 -11.23
CA TRP A 32 -8.33 16.43 -9.98
C TRP A 32 -9.45 16.05 -9.03
N MET A 33 -10.02 14.88 -9.30
CA MET A 33 -10.77 14.11 -8.30
C MET A 33 -9.75 13.40 -7.40
N PHE A 34 -10.23 12.80 -6.31
CA PHE A 34 -9.76 11.47 -5.91
C PHE A 34 -9.99 10.43 -7.04
N GLN A 35 -9.62 10.76 -8.28
CA GLN A 35 -9.48 9.87 -9.39
C GLN A 35 -8.06 9.34 -9.31
N LEU A 36 -7.90 8.35 -8.43
CA LEU A 36 -6.86 7.37 -8.67
C LEU A 36 -7.44 6.44 -9.73
N PRO A 37 -6.89 6.38 -10.96
CA PRO A 37 -6.95 5.17 -11.77
C PRO A 37 -6.70 3.94 -10.89
N PRO A 38 -7.23 2.75 -11.22
CA PRO A 38 -7.05 1.52 -10.45
C PRO A 38 -5.58 1.16 -10.12
N LEU A 39 -4.61 1.81 -10.76
CA LEU A 39 -3.25 1.97 -10.26
C LEU A 39 -2.81 3.42 -10.48
N VAL A 40 -2.63 4.22 -9.42
CA VAL A 40 -1.65 5.32 -9.47
C VAL A 40 -0.76 5.27 -8.25
N GLN A 41 0.48 4.86 -8.53
CA GLN A 41 1.68 5.23 -7.82
C GLN A 41 1.86 6.76 -7.90
N GLY A 42 1.59 7.49 -6.82
CA GLY A 42 2.17 8.82 -6.68
C GLY A 42 3.70 8.71 -6.59
N MET A 43 4.43 9.66 -7.16
CA MET A 43 5.83 9.89 -6.84
C MET A 43 5.98 11.34 -6.42
N VAL A 44 6.25 11.57 -5.14
CA VAL A 44 6.81 12.85 -4.68
C VAL A 44 8.32 12.72 -4.89
N GLY A 45 8.86 13.44 -5.88
CA GLY A 45 10.30 13.51 -6.09
C GLY A 45 10.92 14.49 -5.10
N GLY A 46 11.85 14.02 -4.27
CA GLY A 46 12.71 14.91 -3.49
C GLY A 46 13.54 15.78 -4.43
N GLY A 47 13.73 17.05 -4.07
CA GLY A 47 14.61 17.97 -4.80
C GLY A 47 16.08 17.46 -4.84
N PRO A 48 16.93 18.03 -5.71
CA PRO A 48 18.35 17.67 -5.73
C PRO A 48 18.97 17.90 -4.34
N PRO A 49 19.82 16.99 -3.85
CA PRO A 49 20.48 17.16 -2.56
C PRO A 49 21.33 18.44 -2.62
N GLY A 50 21.12 19.36 -1.67
CA GLY A 50 21.99 20.51 -1.51
C GLY A 50 23.42 20.04 -1.23
N GLU A 51 24.40 20.61 -1.93
CA GLU A 51 25.81 20.28 -1.75
C GLU A 51 26.25 20.65 -0.33
N GLY A 52 26.37 19.67 0.57
CA GLY A 52 27.13 19.83 1.82
C GLY A 52 26.48 19.39 3.14
N GLY A 53 25.25 18.85 3.15
CA GLY A 53 24.65 18.30 4.36
C GLY A 53 24.66 16.77 4.39
N GLU A 54 25.12 16.16 5.49
CA GLU A 54 24.73 14.79 5.87
C GLU A 54 23.22 14.80 6.08
N GLY A 55 22.47 14.62 4.99
CA GLY A 55 21.02 14.83 4.94
C GLY A 55 20.29 13.54 4.64
N ILE A 56 19.15 13.35 5.30
CA ILE A 56 18.22 12.30 4.96
C ILE A 56 17.45 12.73 3.70
N SER A 57 17.38 11.86 2.70
CA SER A 57 16.66 12.16 1.45
C SER A 57 15.57 11.14 1.18
N ILE A 58 14.32 11.60 1.05
CA ILE A 58 13.22 10.78 0.55
C ILE A 58 13.29 10.76 -0.97
N ARG A 59 13.57 9.58 -1.54
CA ARG A 59 13.67 9.40 -2.99
C ARG A 59 12.32 9.22 -3.65
N ARG A 60 11.45 8.45 -2.99
CA ARG A 60 10.15 8.07 -3.52
C ARG A 60 9.18 7.89 -2.38
N MET A 61 7.98 8.38 -2.57
CA MET A 61 6.86 8.11 -1.68
C MET A 61 5.65 7.73 -2.50
N GLN A 62 4.99 6.65 -2.08
CA GLN A 62 3.83 6.09 -2.76
C GLN A 62 2.74 5.81 -1.73
N PHE A 63 1.48 5.87 -2.14
CA PHE A 63 0.36 5.42 -1.33
C PHE A 63 -0.37 4.29 -2.08
N ILE A 64 -0.90 3.35 -1.32
CA ILE A 64 -1.61 2.19 -1.82
C ILE A 64 -2.91 2.07 -1.04
N SER A 65 -4.03 1.98 -1.75
CA SER A 65 -5.33 1.69 -1.14
C SER A 65 -6.24 1.05 -2.17
N GLU A 66 -6.71 -0.16 -1.87
CA GLU A 66 -7.64 -0.91 -2.70
C GLU A 66 -8.89 -1.34 -1.89
N PRO A 67 -10.09 -1.30 -2.48
CA PRO A 67 -10.33 -0.82 -3.84
C PRO A 67 -10.05 0.68 -3.95
N GLY A 68 -9.50 1.12 -5.09
CA GLY A 68 -9.11 2.50 -5.32
C GLY A 68 -10.21 3.52 -4.98
N ALA A 69 -9.84 4.78 -4.74
CA ALA A 69 -10.80 5.82 -4.34
C ALA A 69 -11.97 6.02 -5.33
N THR A 70 -11.77 5.65 -6.60
CA THR A 70 -12.79 5.70 -7.67
C THR A 70 -13.73 4.51 -7.69
N TRP A 71 -13.37 3.41 -7.02
CA TRP A 71 -14.17 2.21 -7.04
C TRP A 71 -15.49 2.44 -6.34
N ARG A 72 -16.56 2.12 -7.06
CA ARG A 72 -17.92 2.10 -6.55
C ARG A 72 -18.35 0.65 -6.51
N PRO A 73 -18.85 0.13 -5.37
CA PRO A 73 -19.49 -1.17 -5.38
C PRO A 73 -20.63 -1.11 -6.41
N SER A 74 -20.82 -2.19 -7.15
CA SER A 74 -22.06 -2.36 -7.91
C SER A 74 -23.26 -2.22 -6.95
N THR A 75 -24.46 -1.99 -7.47
CA THR A 75 -25.68 -1.87 -6.63
C THR A 75 -25.99 -3.13 -5.82
N MET A 76 -25.32 -4.25 -6.09
CA MET A 76 -25.34 -5.42 -5.23
C MET A 76 -24.46 -5.16 -4.00
N LEU A 77 -25.00 -5.51 -2.82
CA LEU A 77 -24.39 -5.31 -1.50
C LEU A 77 -22.86 -5.39 -1.57
N PRO A 78 -22.12 -4.33 -1.17
CA PRO A 78 -20.68 -4.40 -1.18
C PRO A 78 -20.24 -5.63 -0.38
N PRO A 79 -19.16 -6.32 -0.79
CA PRO A 79 -18.56 -7.36 0.04
C PRO A 79 -18.42 -6.85 1.48
N PHE A 80 -18.72 -7.72 2.43
CA PHE A 80 -19.03 -7.38 3.83
C PHE A 80 -17.94 -6.59 4.57
N TYR A 81 -16.74 -6.46 3.98
CA TYR A 81 -15.56 -5.86 4.61
C TYR A 81 -15.14 -4.48 4.11
N VAL A 82 -15.69 -3.95 3.01
CA VAL A 82 -15.28 -2.61 2.51
C VAL A 82 -16.29 -1.56 2.94
N ALA A 83 -16.36 -1.28 4.24
CA ALA A 83 -17.02 -0.06 4.70
C ALA A 83 -16.32 1.13 4.02
N ARG A 84 -17.09 1.96 3.30
CA ARG A 84 -16.55 3.04 2.43
C ARG A 84 -15.57 3.97 3.13
N ARG A 85 -15.69 4.11 4.46
CA ARG A 85 -14.88 4.99 5.30
C ARG A 85 -13.76 4.27 6.05
N GLU A 86 -13.70 2.95 6.01
CA GLU A 86 -12.73 2.13 6.76
C GLU A 86 -11.90 1.32 5.77
N ARG A 87 -11.06 2.03 5.01
CA ARG A 87 -10.08 1.44 4.11
C ARG A 87 -8.69 1.62 4.69
N LEU A 88 -7.81 0.66 4.43
CA LEU A 88 -6.41 0.83 4.72
C LEU A 88 -5.77 1.73 3.66
N ILE A 89 -4.97 2.67 4.13
CA ILE A 89 -4.04 3.46 3.34
C ILE A 89 -2.65 3.04 3.79
N VAL A 90 -1.85 2.52 2.87
CA VAL A 90 -0.45 2.15 3.11
C VAL A 90 0.43 3.13 2.36
N PHE A 91 1.17 3.95 3.10
CA PHE A 91 2.25 4.75 2.56
C PHE A 91 3.51 3.90 2.49
N VAL A 92 4.22 3.92 1.36
CA VAL A 92 5.53 3.32 1.19
C VAL A 92 6.53 4.43 0.90
N MET A 93 7.56 4.54 1.73
CA MET A 93 8.57 5.59 1.69
C MET A 93 9.94 4.97 1.47
N ASN A 94 10.63 5.38 0.40
CA ASN A 94 12.00 4.99 0.14
C ASN A 94 12.93 6.11 0.60
N VAL A 95 13.65 5.83 1.68
CA VAL A 95 14.52 6.77 2.38
C VAL A 95 15.97 6.37 2.17
N ILE A 96 16.84 7.35 1.95
CA ILE A 96 18.29 7.18 1.93
C ILE A 96 18.87 7.97 3.10
N PHE A 97 19.56 7.27 3.99
CA PHE A 97 20.25 7.83 5.15
C PHE A 97 21.71 8.07 4.80
N ASP A 98 22.07 9.29 4.44
CA ASP A 98 23.40 9.59 3.88
C ASP A 98 23.67 8.81 2.56
N HIS A 99 24.53 9.35 1.69
CA HIS A 99 24.83 8.77 0.38
C HIS A 99 25.52 7.39 0.44
N ARG A 100 25.88 6.92 1.63
CA ARG A 100 26.63 5.68 1.85
C ARG A 100 25.78 4.51 2.34
N GLN A 101 24.57 4.73 2.86
CA GLN A 101 23.73 3.64 3.35
C GLN A 101 22.79 3.10 2.26
N PRO A 102 22.41 1.82 2.34
CA PRO A 102 21.39 1.28 1.45
C PRO A 102 20.06 2.02 1.61
N MET A 103 19.31 2.10 0.51
CA MET A 103 17.95 2.62 0.53
C MET A 103 17.07 1.75 1.44
N VAL A 104 16.42 2.38 2.40
CA VAL A 104 15.49 1.74 3.32
C VAL A 104 14.07 2.02 2.85
N SER A 105 13.24 0.99 2.78
CA SER A 105 11.82 1.13 2.49
C SER A 105 11.03 1.04 3.79
N LEU A 106 10.26 2.06 4.11
CA LEU A 106 9.38 2.14 5.26
C LEU A 106 7.93 2.07 4.80
N THR A 107 7.07 1.54 5.66
CA THR A 107 5.63 1.66 5.49
C THR A 107 4.94 2.31 6.65
N VAL A 108 3.89 3.06 6.35
CA VAL A 108 2.95 3.62 7.32
C VAL A 108 1.55 3.19 6.91
N SER A 109 0.93 2.36 7.73
CA SER A 109 -0.44 1.89 7.52
C SER A 109 -1.40 2.66 8.41
N THR A 110 -2.46 3.23 7.85
CA THR A 110 -3.51 3.92 8.60
C THR A 110 -4.90 3.64 8.03
N LEU A 111 -5.93 3.80 8.84
CA LEU A 111 -7.32 3.70 8.37
C LEU A 111 -7.77 5.05 7.84
N SER A 112 -8.46 5.05 6.69
CA SER A 112 -8.93 6.26 6.02
C SER A 112 -9.80 7.14 6.92
N SER A 113 -10.65 6.55 7.76
CA SER A 113 -11.48 7.29 8.71
C SER A 113 -10.65 8.07 9.71
N ARG A 114 -9.54 7.49 10.18
CA ARG A 114 -8.64 8.11 11.16
C ARG A 114 -7.86 9.25 10.54
N LEU A 115 -7.29 9.01 9.36
CA LEU A 115 -6.57 10.04 8.64
C LEU A 115 -7.49 11.23 8.30
N LEU A 116 -8.69 10.95 7.79
CA LEU A 116 -9.68 12.00 7.50
C LEU A 116 -10.11 12.75 8.76
N ALA A 117 -10.33 12.07 9.88
CA ALA A 117 -10.66 12.74 11.13
C ALA A 117 -9.53 13.66 11.62
N CYS A 118 -8.25 13.25 11.47
CA CYS A 118 -7.11 14.11 11.78
C CYS A 118 -7.05 15.33 10.86
N ILE A 119 -7.31 15.15 9.56
CA ILE A 119 -7.39 16.25 8.60
C ILE A 119 -8.49 17.20 9.04
N GLU A 120 -9.73 16.72 9.18
CA GLU A 120 -10.92 17.48 9.54
C GLU A 120 -10.80 18.23 10.87
N ALA A 121 -10.02 17.71 11.83
CA ALA A 121 -9.80 18.33 13.14
C ALA A 121 -8.90 19.58 13.09
N VAL A 122 -8.03 19.71 12.09
CA VAL A 122 -7.20 20.91 11.92
C VAL A 122 -8.07 22.03 11.38
N GLU A 123 -7.95 23.25 11.91
CA GLU A 123 -8.71 24.40 11.40
C GLU A 123 -8.47 24.60 9.89
N PRO A 124 -9.47 25.07 9.13
CA PRO A 124 -9.29 25.38 7.72
C PRO A 124 -8.16 26.42 7.57
N PRO A 125 -7.38 26.34 6.48
CA PRO A 125 -6.25 27.23 6.28
C PRO A 125 -6.71 28.69 6.28
N ILE A 126 -5.99 29.54 7.02
CA ILE A 126 -6.06 30.99 6.85
C ILE A 126 -5.48 31.29 5.46
N GLU A 127 -6.07 32.24 4.72
CA GLU A 127 -5.64 32.57 3.36
C GLU A 127 -4.11 32.77 3.28
N GLY A 128 -3.44 31.95 2.46
CA GLY A 128 -1.99 31.96 2.28
C GLY A 128 -1.17 31.06 3.22
N VAL A 129 -1.81 30.32 4.14
CA VAL A 129 -1.14 29.37 5.03
C VAL A 129 -1.59 27.94 4.71
N ASP A 130 -0.64 27.06 4.40
CA ASP A 130 -0.93 25.65 4.16
C ASP A 130 -1.46 24.95 5.42
N ARG A 131 -2.49 24.12 5.27
CA ARG A 131 -3.00 23.28 6.35
C ARG A 131 -2.03 22.13 6.58
N ARG A 132 -1.32 22.13 7.71
CA ARG A 132 -0.37 21.09 8.10
C ARG A 132 -0.95 20.23 9.22
N VAL A 133 -0.87 18.91 9.07
CA VAL A 133 -1.18 17.93 10.10
C VAL A 133 0.14 17.29 10.53
N MET A 134 0.58 17.57 11.76
CA MET A 134 1.89 17.11 12.25
C MET A 134 1.85 15.61 12.58
N TRP A 135 2.99 14.94 12.51
CA TRP A 135 3.10 13.50 12.80
C TRP A 135 2.43 13.10 14.13
N GLN A 136 2.60 13.90 15.19
CA GLN A 136 2.02 13.63 16.51
C GLN A 136 0.49 13.56 16.50
N ASP A 137 -0.15 14.25 15.56
CA ASP A 137 -1.61 14.35 15.47
C ASP A 137 -2.22 13.16 14.72
N TRP A 138 -1.53 12.63 13.70
CA TRP A 138 -2.07 11.57 12.84
C TRP A 138 -1.32 10.23 12.92
N GLY A 139 -0.02 10.25 13.21
CA GLY A 139 0.90 9.11 13.19
C GLY A 139 0.81 8.20 14.41
N ASP A 140 1.12 8.72 15.60
CA ASP A 140 1.44 7.91 16.78
C ASP A 140 0.35 6.89 17.17
N LYS A 141 -0.90 7.35 17.21
CA LYS A 141 -2.04 6.58 17.76
C LYS A 141 -2.93 5.90 16.72
N ASN A 142 -2.72 6.21 15.45
CA ASN A 142 -3.63 5.79 14.39
C ASN A 142 -2.91 5.16 13.20
N CYS A 143 -1.59 4.99 13.30
CA CYS A 143 -0.81 4.35 12.27
C CYS A 143 -0.02 3.17 12.82
N ARG A 144 0.41 2.29 11.93
CA ARG A 144 1.47 1.32 12.17
C ARG A 144 2.61 1.62 11.22
N MET A 145 3.80 1.89 11.76
CA MET A 145 5.01 2.00 10.95
C MET A 145 5.82 0.72 11.02
N GLY A 146 6.46 0.34 9.92
CA GLY A 146 7.36 -0.81 9.87
C GLY A 146 8.27 -0.78 8.65
N TYR A 147 9.29 -1.63 8.66
CA TYR A 147 10.12 -1.84 7.47
C TYR A 147 9.33 -2.57 6.39
N TRP A 148 9.43 -2.08 5.17
CA TRP A 148 8.87 -2.76 4.02
C TRP A 148 9.85 -3.82 3.51
N PRO A 149 9.37 -5.02 3.16
CA PRO A 149 10.25 -6.03 2.59
C PRO A 149 10.83 -5.56 1.24
N SER A 150 12.11 -5.84 1.06
CA SER A 150 13.00 -5.21 0.07
C SER A 150 12.68 -5.47 -1.41
N ARG A 151 11.64 -6.27 -1.73
CA ARG A 151 11.37 -6.75 -3.10
C ARG A 151 10.29 -5.99 -3.88
N TRP A 152 9.62 -4.99 -3.31
CA TRP A 152 8.59 -4.27 -4.07
C TRP A 152 9.17 -3.16 -4.93
N ASP A 153 8.98 -3.28 -6.25
CA ASP A 153 9.39 -2.28 -7.25
C ASP A 153 8.36 -1.13 -7.40
N GLY A 154 7.28 -1.16 -6.62
CA GLY A 154 6.14 -0.28 -6.78
C GLY A 154 5.12 -0.77 -7.81
N GLY A 155 5.54 -1.65 -8.72
CA GLY A 155 4.93 -1.93 -10.03
C GLY A 155 3.63 -2.71 -10.01
N TRP A 156 3.40 -3.52 -8.97
CA TRP A 156 2.29 -4.48 -8.98
C TRP A 156 1.03 -3.97 -8.26
N PRO A 157 -0.16 -4.10 -8.89
CA PRO A 157 -1.42 -3.73 -8.27
C PRO A 157 -1.87 -4.67 -7.16
N CYS A 158 -2.74 -4.16 -6.28
CA CYS A 158 -3.56 -4.96 -5.38
C CYS A 158 -2.85 -5.70 -4.24
N VAL A 159 -1.80 -5.11 -3.67
CA VAL A 159 -1.23 -5.57 -2.38
C VAL A 159 -2.09 -5.17 -1.17
N THR A 160 -3.18 -4.44 -1.38
CA THR A 160 -4.15 -4.07 -0.33
C THR A 160 -5.54 -4.54 -0.73
N TYR A 161 -6.42 -4.77 0.24
CA TYR A 161 -7.85 -4.97 0.02
C TYR A 161 -8.63 -4.69 1.31
N GLY A 162 -9.52 -3.68 1.27
CA GLY A 162 -10.30 -3.29 2.45
C GLY A 162 -9.37 -2.79 3.57
N THR A 163 -9.31 -3.53 4.68
CA THR A 163 -8.41 -3.25 5.81
C THR A 163 -7.15 -4.13 5.83
N LYS A 164 -6.87 -4.85 4.75
CA LYS A 164 -5.75 -5.80 4.66
C LYS A 164 -4.65 -5.26 3.75
N TYR A 165 -3.40 -5.64 4.04
CA TYR A 165 -2.33 -5.62 3.05
C TYR A 165 -1.52 -6.92 3.10
N ALA A 166 -0.98 -7.30 1.95
CA ALA A 166 -0.13 -8.48 1.79
C ALA A 166 1.28 -8.05 1.39
N CYS A 167 2.26 -8.71 1.99
CA CYS A 167 3.67 -8.62 1.64
C CYS A 167 4.18 -9.99 1.24
N LEU A 168 5.06 -10.01 0.25
CA LEU A 168 5.78 -11.20 -0.18
C LEU A 168 7.23 -11.10 0.30
N GLU A 169 7.65 -12.07 1.10
CA GLU A 169 8.99 -12.20 1.66
C GLU A 169 9.54 -13.58 1.32
N GLU A 170 10.50 -13.64 0.39
CA GLU A 170 11.09 -14.90 -0.07
C GLU A 170 10.01 -15.91 -0.53
N ASN A 171 9.75 -16.95 0.27
CA ASN A 171 8.74 -17.98 0.01
C ASN A 171 7.53 -17.91 0.96
N ARG A 172 7.29 -16.74 1.56
CA ARG A 172 6.21 -16.51 2.52
C ARG A 172 5.38 -15.31 2.11
N VAL A 173 4.07 -15.45 2.24
CA VAL A 173 3.17 -14.29 2.27
C VAL A 173 2.86 -13.95 3.71
N THR A 174 3.07 -12.69 4.05
CA THR A 174 2.61 -12.10 5.30
C THR A 174 1.42 -11.20 5.01
N ILE A 175 0.26 -11.51 5.58
CA ILE A 175 -0.94 -10.70 5.51
C ILE A 175 -1.11 -9.95 6.83
N TYR A 176 -1.25 -8.65 6.73
CA TYR A 176 -1.54 -7.75 7.84
C TYR A 176 -2.99 -7.30 7.71
N ASP A 177 -3.82 -7.62 8.70
CA ASP A 177 -5.24 -7.30 8.69
C ASP A 177 -5.59 -6.39 9.87
N PHE A 178 -6.01 -5.17 9.54
CA PHE A 178 -6.35 -4.08 10.45
C PHE A 178 -7.84 -4.01 10.77
N ASN A 179 -8.61 -5.06 10.45
CA ASN A 179 -10.03 -5.15 10.81
C ASN A 179 -10.19 -5.19 12.34
N GLN A 180 -10.43 -4.03 12.96
CA GLN A 180 -10.45 -3.88 14.41
C GLN A 180 -11.43 -4.81 15.13
N PRO A 181 -12.68 -5.04 14.64
CA PRO A 181 -13.53 -6.12 15.14
C PRO A 181 -12.84 -7.49 15.15
N ALA A 182 -12.27 -7.93 14.03
CA ALA A 182 -11.62 -9.23 13.93
C ALA A 182 -10.39 -9.34 14.85
N VAL A 183 -9.58 -8.27 14.93
CA VAL A 183 -8.42 -8.18 15.82
C VAL A 183 -8.84 -8.32 17.28
N ARG A 184 -9.85 -7.57 17.73
CA ARG A 184 -10.34 -7.62 19.11
C ARG A 184 -10.92 -9.00 19.47
N HIS A 185 -11.75 -9.57 18.59
CA HIS A 185 -12.35 -10.89 18.82
C HIS A 185 -11.31 -12.01 18.85
N GLY A 186 -10.31 -11.95 17.97
CA GLY A 186 -9.23 -12.94 17.92
C GLY A 186 -8.29 -12.83 19.13
N ALA A 187 -7.88 -11.61 19.50
CA ALA A 187 -7.03 -11.38 20.66
C ALA A 187 -7.66 -11.88 21.97
N SER A 188 -8.99 -11.77 22.12
CA SER A 188 -9.69 -12.30 23.31
C SER A 188 -9.76 -13.83 23.39
N ARG A 189 -9.57 -14.54 22.26
CA ARG A 189 -9.66 -16.01 22.17
C ARG A 189 -8.30 -16.70 22.22
N ASN A 190 -7.24 -16.02 21.78
CA ASN A 190 -5.90 -16.59 21.72
C ASN A 190 -5.22 -16.76 23.09
N GLY A 191 -5.81 -16.26 24.17
CA GLY A 191 -5.29 -16.49 25.54
C GLY A 191 -5.25 -17.96 25.96
N ASP A 192 -6.01 -18.84 25.28
CA ASP A 192 -6.25 -20.22 25.73
C ASP A 192 -5.63 -21.31 24.82
N HIS A 193 -4.94 -20.95 23.73
CA HIS A 193 -4.44 -21.92 22.75
C HIS A 193 -2.99 -21.64 22.30
N GLU A 194 -2.01 -22.19 23.02
CA GLU A 194 -0.57 -22.22 22.67
C GLU A 194 -0.23 -23.18 21.50
N GLY A 195 -1.21 -23.74 20.80
CA GLY A 195 -0.98 -24.75 19.77
C GLY A 195 -1.18 -24.22 18.35
N SER A 196 -0.09 -23.95 17.63
CA SER A 196 -0.04 -23.99 16.15
C SER A 196 -0.81 -22.91 15.35
N SER A 197 -1.07 -21.73 15.91
CA SER A 197 -1.66 -20.62 15.14
C SER A 197 -0.58 -19.87 14.37
N SER A 198 -0.58 -19.95 13.03
CA SER A 198 0.19 -19.06 12.13
C SER A 198 -0.25 -17.59 12.18
N THR A 199 -1.21 -17.27 13.05
CA THR A 199 -1.75 -15.93 13.27
C THR A 199 -1.20 -15.34 14.57
N GLU A 200 -0.55 -14.19 14.46
CA GLU A 200 -0.07 -13.36 15.55
C GLU A 200 -0.98 -12.13 15.69
N TYR A 201 -1.29 -11.70 16.93
CA TYR A 201 -2.07 -10.49 17.19
C TYR A 201 -1.18 -9.42 17.81
N VAL A 202 -1.02 -8.30 17.12
CA VAL A 202 -0.16 -7.19 17.56
C VAL A 202 -1.03 -6.06 18.07
N MET A 203 -1.17 -5.99 19.40
CA MET A 203 -2.05 -5.03 20.07
C MET A 203 -1.31 -3.81 20.63
N HIS A 204 -0.04 -3.97 20.94
CA HIS A 204 0.75 -2.96 21.63
C HIS A 204 1.35 -1.94 20.66
N SER A 205 1.75 -0.80 21.22
CA SER A 205 2.60 0.16 20.51
C SER A 205 3.96 -0.47 20.20
N THR A 206 4.55 -0.07 19.08
CA THR A 206 5.89 -0.48 18.69
C THR A 206 6.73 0.76 18.48
N ASP A 207 7.93 0.74 19.07
CA ASP A 207 8.94 1.77 18.87
C ASP A 207 9.76 1.38 17.65
N LEU A 208 9.87 2.30 16.69
CA LEU A 208 10.65 2.09 15.49
C LEU A 208 11.79 3.11 15.43
N GLU A 209 13.01 2.61 15.56
CA GLU A 209 14.21 3.37 15.25
C GLU A 209 14.36 3.41 13.73
N THR A 210 14.00 4.54 13.14
CA THR A 210 14.05 4.73 11.69
C THR A 210 15.34 5.40 11.24
N GLY A 211 16.01 6.15 12.12
CA GLY A 211 17.05 7.11 11.74
C GLY A 211 16.52 8.33 10.98
N PHE A 212 15.21 8.38 10.71
CA PHE A 212 14.52 9.45 9.98
C PHE A 212 13.89 10.49 10.90
N PHE A 213 13.49 10.05 12.08
CA PHE A 213 13.01 10.90 13.15
C PHE A 213 14.09 11.04 14.21
N ASP A 214 14.18 12.22 14.83
CA ASP A 214 15.11 12.49 15.93
C ASP A 214 14.91 11.56 17.13
N LYS A 215 13.69 11.04 17.28
CA LYS A 215 13.29 10.13 18.35
C LYS A 215 12.70 8.86 17.76
N PRO A 216 12.77 7.73 18.48
CA PRO A 216 12.03 6.54 18.10
C PRO A 216 10.55 6.86 17.88
N VAL A 217 10.02 6.40 16.75
CA VAL A 217 8.62 6.62 16.39
C VAL A 217 7.78 5.59 17.10
N VAL A 218 6.87 6.05 17.96
CA VAL A 218 5.92 5.17 18.63
C VAL A 218 4.69 5.06 17.75
N THR A 219 4.38 3.88 17.23
CA THR A 219 3.17 3.66 16.43
C THR A 219 2.25 2.64 17.07
N SER A 220 0.94 2.88 16.99
CA SER A 220 -0.08 2.01 17.55
C SER A 220 -1.31 1.96 16.65
N LEU A 221 -1.35 0.94 15.80
CA LEU A 221 -2.57 0.53 15.12
C LEU A 221 -2.64 -1.00 15.23
N PRO A 222 -3.58 -1.56 16.01
CA PRO A 222 -3.66 -3.00 16.22
C PRO A 222 -3.96 -3.75 14.92
N TYR A 223 -3.33 -4.91 14.75
CA TYR A 223 -3.55 -5.77 13.59
C TYR A 223 -3.37 -7.24 13.95
N ARG A 224 -3.88 -8.12 13.09
CA ARG A 224 -3.50 -9.53 13.08
C ARG A 224 -2.56 -9.78 11.90
N LYS A 225 -1.52 -10.56 12.14
CA LYS A 225 -0.50 -10.96 11.17
C LYS A 225 -0.70 -12.44 10.88
N MET A 226 -0.88 -12.79 9.62
CA MET A 226 -1.01 -14.18 9.18
C MET A 226 0.16 -14.47 8.25
N VAL A 227 0.89 -15.55 8.51
CA VAL A 227 2.04 -15.95 7.68
C VAL A 227 1.75 -17.30 7.04
N THR A 228 1.87 -17.36 5.72
CA THR A 228 1.67 -18.59 4.94
C THR A 228 2.88 -18.85 4.05
N CYS A 229 3.44 -20.07 4.12
CA CYS A 229 4.49 -20.51 3.21
C CYS A 229 3.88 -20.88 1.85
N ILE A 230 4.48 -20.43 0.75
CA ILE A 230 3.96 -20.62 -0.61
C ILE A 230 4.49 -21.93 -1.22
N GLY A 231 5.56 -22.49 -0.64
CA GLY A 231 6.18 -23.73 -1.15
C GLY A 231 6.92 -23.55 -2.49
N THR A 232 7.18 -22.31 -2.90
CA THR A 232 8.00 -21.95 -4.05
C THR A 232 8.82 -20.70 -3.74
N ASP A 233 10.06 -20.66 -4.23
CA ASP A 233 10.96 -19.51 -4.09
C ASP A 233 10.85 -18.55 -5.30
N GLU A 234 10.04 -18.90 -6.30
CA GLU A 234 9.88 -18.18 -7.57
C GLU A 234 8.66 -17.25 -7.57
N ALA A 235 8.17 -16.83 -6.40
CA ALA A 235 7.08 -15.87 -6.31
C ALA A 235 7.62 -14.45 -6.52
N ASP A 236 7.05 -13.73 -7.49
CA ASP A 236 7.43 -12.34 -7.78
C ASP A 236 6.47 -11.33 -7.15
N TYR A 237 5.18 -11.65 -7.14
CA TYR A 237 4.14 -10.75 -6.64
C TYR A 237 3.05 -11.48 -5.87
N VAL A 238 2.37 -10.73 -5.00
CA VAL A 238 1.16 -11.16 -4.29
C VAL A 238 0.03 -10.17 -4.56
N MET A 239 -1.16 -10.68 -4.80
CA MET A 239 -2.41 -9.92 -4.84
C MET A 239 -3.31 -10.41 -3.72
N ILE A 240 -4.06 -9.52 -3.09
CA ILE A 240 -4.99 -9.89 -2.01
C ILE A 240 -6.43 -9.50 -2.36
N SER A 241 -7.36 -10.35 -1.96
CA SER A 241 -8.80 -10.15 -2.07
C SER A 241 -9.45 -10.23 -0.68
N GLU A 242 -10.78 -10.37 -0.63
CA GLU A 242 -11.53 -10.52 0.61
C GLU A 242 -11.13 -11.77 1.39
N ASP A 243 -11.06 -12.91 0.70
CA ASP A 243 -10.96 -14.24 1.29
C ASP A 243 -9.71 -15.00 0.81
N SER A 244 -9.00 -14.48 -0.17
CA SER A 244 -7.91 -15.17 -0.84
C SER A 244 -6.74 -14.25 -1.14
N PHE A 245 -5.59 -14.85 -1.41
CA PHE A 245 -4.47 -14.16 -2.05
C PHE A 245 -4.03 -14.97 -3.27
N VAL A 246 -3.50 -14.28 -4.26
CA VAL A 246 -3.00 -14.87 -5.50
C VAL A 246 -1.51 -14.59 -5.57
N ILE A 247 -0.73 -15.64 -5.83
CA ILE A 247 0.70 -15.51 -6.12
C ILE A 247 0.88 -15.45 -7.61
N VAL A 248 1.66 -14.47 -8.04
CA VAL A 248 2.00 -14.27 -9.44
C VAL A 248 3.49 -14.49 -9.61
N GLN A 249 3.83 -15.37 -10.53
CA GLN A 249 5.20 -15.66 -10.94
C GLN A 249 5.42 -15.02 -12.31
N ALA A 250 6.44 -14.18 -12.42
CA ALA A 250 6.89 -13.60 -13.66
C ALA A 250 7.75 -14.63 -14.39
N SER A 251 7.21 -15.19 -15.48
CA SER A 251 7.96 -16.12 -16.29
C SER A 251 9.23 -15.44 -16.86
N PRO A 252 10.44 -15.98 -16.59
CA PRO A 252 11.68 -15.37 -17.07
C PRO A 252 11.82 -15.38 -18.61
N TRP A 253 11.08 -16.26 -19.29
CA TRP A 253 11.14 -16.51 -20.73
C TRP A 253 10.57 -15.40 -21.62
N ILE A 254 9.95 -14.37 -21.02
CA ILE A 254 9.27 -13.31 -21.77
C ILE A 254 10.19 -12.12 -22.10
N SER A 255 11.45 -12.17 -21.67
CA SER A 255 12.47 -11.18 -22.03
C SER A 255 13.02 -11.34 -23.46
N ASP A 256 12.73 -12.47 -24.13
CA ASP A 256 13.15 -12.76 -25.51
C ASP A 256 11.97 -12.54 -26.49
N VAL A 257 11.67 -11.27 -26.79
CA VAL A 257 10.47 -10.84 -27.56
C VAL A 257 10.66 -11.01 -29.08
N SER A 258 11.20 -12.16 -29.51
CA SER A 258 11.23 -12.53 -30.93
C SER A 258 10.06 -13.45 -31.33
N ALA A 259 9.33 -14.03 -30.37
CA ALA A 259 8.21 -14.94 -30.65
C ALA A 259 6.93 -14.18 -31.08
N PRO A 260 6.21 -14.67 -32.12
CA PRO A 260 4.97 -14.06 -32.59
C PRO A 260 3.84 -14.19 -31.57
N ARG A 261 3.05 -13.10 -31.43
CA ARG A 261 1.99 -12.92 -30.43
C ARG A 261 0.95 -14.05 -30.35
N SER A 262 0.69 -14.76 -31.46
CA SER A 262 -0.27 -15.86 -31.51
C SER A 262 0.16 -17.06 -30.66
N GLU A 263 1.46 -17.35 -30.56
CA GLU A 263 1.96 -18.50 -29.78
C GLU A 263 1.92 -18.25 -28.27
N LEU A 264 1.99 -16.97 -27.86
CA LEU A 264 1.95 -16.57 -26.45
C LEU A 264 0.53 -16.63 -25.86
N GLU A 265 -0.51 -16.43 -26.67
CA GLU A 265 -1.91 -16.46 -26.22
C GLU A 265 -2.38 -17.91 -25.98
N ASP A 266 -1.93 -18.88 -26.78
CA ASP A 266 -2.27 -20.31 -26.62
C ASP A 266 -1.57 -20.96 -25.42
N LEU A 267 -0.34 -20.53 -25.08
CA LEU A 267 0.42 -21.11 -23.96
C LEU A 267 -0.11 -20.67 -22.58
N ALA A 268 -0.56 -19.42 -22.46
CA ALA A 268 -1.09 -18.86 -21.21
C ALA A 268 -2.42 -19.52 -20.80
N PHE A 269 -3.23 -19.96 -21.78
CA PHE A 269 -4.50 -20.62 -21.51
C PHE A 269 -4.36 -22.08 -21.06
N SER A 270 -3.29 -22.80 -21.45
CA SER A 270 -3.14 -24.22 -21.08
C SER A 270 -2.65 -24.44 -19.65
N GLN A 271 -1.94 -23.47 -19.05
CA GLN A 271 -1.36 -23.61 -17.71
C GLN A 271 -2.28 -23.16 -16.57
N ALA A 272 -3.37 -22.44 -16.86
CA ALA A 272 -4.36 -22.04 -15.85
C ALA A 272 -5.28 -23.19 -15.40
N VAL A 273 -5.20 -24.36 -16.06
CA VAL A 273 -6.10 -25.50 -15.85
C VAL A 273 -5.31 -26.71 -15.35
N HIS A 274 -4.74 -26.63 -14.14
CA HIS A 274 -4.54 -27.82 -13.29
C HIS A 274 -4.09 -27.44 -11.88
N LYS A 275 -5.01 -27.56 -10.91
CA LYS A 275 -4.75 -28.11 -9.57
C LYS A 275 -6.09 -28.39 -8.87
N ASP A 276 -6.43 -29.67 -8.80
CA ASP A 276 -7.41 -30.22 -7.85
C ASP A 276 -6.72 -30.35 -6.49
N GLY A 277 -7.38 -29.91 -5.41
CA GLY A 277 -6.95 -30.10 -4.02
C GLY A 277 -7.34 -28.92 -3.13
N ASP A 278 -7.98 -29.21 -1.99
CA ASP A 278 -8.63 -28.32 -1.00
C ASP A 278 -7.75 -27.23 -0.33
N ASP A 279 -6.64 -26.82 -0.93
CA ASP A 279 -5.82 -25.71 -0.42
C ASP A 279 -6.02 -24.44 -1.27
N GLN A 280 -6.37 -23.34 -0.62
CA GLN A 280 -6.75 -22.04 -1.22
C GLN A 280 -5.61 -21.30 -1.96
N THR A 281 -4.64 -22.00 -2.54
CA THR A 281 -3.52 -21.40 -3.28
C THR A 281 -3.71 -21.58 -4.78
N LEU A 282 -4.28 -20.56 -5.43
CA LEU A 282 -4.41 -20.52 -6.88
C LEU A 282 -3.20 -19.76 -7.46
N VAL A 283 -2.30 -20.49 -8.12
CA VAL A 283 -1.16 -19.92 -8.84
C VAL A 283 -1.62 -19.61 -10.26
N ILE A 284 -1.60 -18.34 -10.65
CA ILE A 284 -1.99 -17.92 -12.00
C ILE A 284 -0.76 -17.42 -12.75
N ASN A 285 -0.38 -18.14 -13.81
CA ASN A 285 0.61 -17.68 -14.79
C ASN A 285 -0.04 -16.68 -15.74
N ALA A 286 -0.02 -15.39 -15.42
CA ALA A 286 -0.60 -14.36 -16.30
C ALA A 286 0.17 -13.04 -16.27
N ILE A 287 1.19 -12.88 -17.13
CA ILE A 287 1.86 -11.57 -17.28
C ILE A 287 2.20 -11.29 -18.75
N GLN A 288 1.31 -10.58 -19.46
CA GLN A 288 1.65 -9.61 -20.52
C GLN A 288 0.45 -8.69 -20.85
N ASN A 289 -0.77 -9.23 -20.84
CA ASN A 289 -1.96 -8.49 -21.29
C ASN A 289 -2.42 -7.38 -20.32
N ALA A 290 -2.13 -7.48 -19.02
CA ALA A 290 -2.47 -6.45 -18.04
C ALA A 290 -1.57 -5.20 -18.19
N ARG A 291 -0.26 -5.38 -18.34
CA ARG A 291 0.71 -4.26 -18.36
C ARG A 291 0.57 -3.36 -19.61
N LYS A 292 0.21 -3.94 -20.78
CA LYS A 292 -0.07 -3.16 -22.00
C LYS A 292 -1.40 -2.40 -21.98
N ARG A 293 -2.44 -2.93 -21.30
CA ARG A 293 -3.76 -2.27 -21.23
C ARG A 293 -3.81 -1.06 -20.29
N TYR A 294 -2.93 -0.98 -19.29
CA TYR A 294 -2.92 0.11 -18.32
C TYR A 294 -1.89 1.23 -18.60
N ILE A 295 -1.00 1.08 -19.60
CA ILE A 295 0.08 2.05 -19.88
C ILE A 295 -0.06 2.77 -21.23
N GLN A 296 -1.00 2.38 -22.12
CA GLN A 296 -1.26 3.17 -23.33
C GLN A 296 -2.22 4.33 -23.04
N PRO A 297 -1.84 5.61 -23.28
CA PRO A 297 -2.83 6.67 -23.37
C PRO A 297 -3.73 6.36 -24.57
N LEU A 298 -5.05 6.38 -24.35
CA LEU A 298 -6.04 6.40 -25.43
C LEU A 298 -5.67 7.52 -26.41
N GLN A 299 -5.14 7.16 -27.58
CA GLN A 299 -5.14 8.08 -28.71
C GLN A 299 -6.60 8.19 -29.17
N VAL A 300 -7.22 9.30 -28.79
CA VAL A 300 -8.49 9.71 -29.37
C VAL A 300 -8.18 10.24 -30.77
N SER A 301 -8.50 9.42 -31.77
CA SER A 301 -8.61 9.87 -33.16
C SER A 301 -9.76 10.87 -33.23
N THR A 302 -9.45 12.15 -33.47
CA THR A 302 -10.44 13.12 -33.93
C THR A 302 -10.54 13.01 -35.44
N GLU A 303 -11.56 12.29 -35.90
CA GLU A 303 -12.23 12.55 -37.18
C GLU A 303 -13.62 13.10 -36.89
#